data_AF-A0A9K3L5A8-F1
#
_entry.id   AF-A0A9K3L5A8-F1
#
_cell.length_a   1.000
_cell.length_b   1.000
_cell.length_c   1.000
_cell.angle_alpha   90.00
_cell.angle_beta   90.00
_cell.angle_gamma   90.00
#
_symmetry.space_group_name_H-M   'P 1'
#
loop_
_entity.id
_entity.type
_entity.pdbx_description
1 polymer ?
#
loop_
_entity_poly.entity_id
_entity_poly.type
_entity_poly.pdbx_seq_one_letter_code
_entity_poly.pdbx_strand_id
1 'polypeptide(L)'
;MSWKAGLSRYLPAMRFFACPESPSSIGVRNYYLKNYDELKHLNPNFPLLMRTAENCMPAVTTELEWTTNHLLQFMIQTGRFRNPNGTIAEDRVEAAKAYLATDWNKFHASRLKHPGFDPERPNAELSYPNWKEDPSIGSDMQDYLAMKEDMVEQMKVIQSGPDKEYTRGVNALLMAQRVDLWCAGEKEVELAVQHLYKLGRLLNERETFFPKYIKEFYPGVEDI
;
A
#
# COMPACT_ATOMS: atom_id res chain seq x y z
N MET A 1 -24.72 4.34 5.87
CA MET A 1 -23.67 4.36 6.92
C MET A 1 -22.66 5.44 6.56
N SER A 2 -22.37 6.37 7.48
CA SER A 2 -21.41 7.45 7.26
C SER A 2 -20.01 6.87 7.06
N TRP A 3 -19.35 7.18 5.94
CA TRP A 3 -17.98 6.72 5.63
C TRP A 3 -16.97 7.12 6.71
N LYS A 4 -17.27 8.19 7.47
CA LYS A 4 -16.47 8.66 8.61
C LYS A 4 -16.25 7.60 9.69
N ALA A 5 -17.25 6.77 9.98
CA ALA A 5 -17.14 5.71 10.99
C ALA A 5 -16.28 4.52 10.54
N GLY A 6 -16.01 4.40 9.23
CA GLY A 6 -15.19 3.33 8.68
C GLY A 6 -13.71 3.68 8.57
N LEU A 7 -13.28 4.89 8.93
CA LEU A 7 -11.91 5.36 8.71
C LEU A 7 -10.89 4.45 9.43
N SER A 8 -11.12 4.17 10.71
CA SER A 8 -10.28 3.28 11.52
C SER A 8 -10.14 1.86 11.00
N ARG A 9 -11.12 1.39 10.22
CA ARG A 9 -11.13 0.01 9.69
C ARG A 9 -10.20 -0.17 8.50
N TYR A 10 -10.10 0.85 7.65
CA TYR A 10 -9.40 0.73 6.36
C TYR A 10 -8.16 1.61 6.27
N LEU A 11 -8.06 2.65 7.10
CA LEU A 11 -6.90 3.50 7.16
C LEU A 11 -6.12 3.20 8.43
N PRO A 12 -4.79 3.12 8.36
CA PRO A 12 -3.96 3.10 9.55
C PRO A 12 -4.09 4.44 10.26
N ALA A 13 -3.68 5.51 9.61
CA ALA A 13 -3.63 6.84 10.18
C ALA A 13 -4.05 7.86 9.13
N MET A 14 -4.42 9.04 9.59
CA MET A 14 -4.63 10.19 8.74
C MET A 14 -3.83 11.38 9.25
N ARG A 15 -3.04 11.96 8.36
CA ARG A 15 -2.15 13.08 8.64
C ARG A 15 -2.57 14.27 7.80
N PHE A 16 -2.84 15.38 8.47
CA PHE A 16 -3.15 16.68 7.88
C PHE A 16 -1.90 17.55 8.00
N PHE A 17 -1.47 18.12 6.89
CA PHE A 17 -0.39 19.10 6.83
C PHE A 17 -1.00 20.47 6.57
N ALA A 18 -0.59 21.47 7.35
CA ALA A 18 -1.06 22.83 7.21
C ALA A 18 -0.02 23.83 7.71
N CYS A 19 0.07 25.00 7.06
CA CYS A 19 0.83 26.13 7.59
C CYS A 19 -0.07 27.00 8.49
N PRO A 20 0.35 27.35 9.73
CA PRO A 20 -0.42 28.21 10.63
C PRO A 20 -0.64 29.63 10.09
N GLU A 21 0.37 30.21 9.43
CA GLU A 21 0.29 31.61 8.99
C GLU A 21 -0.25 31.75 7.57
N SER A 22 -0.19 30.68 6.77
CA SER A 22 -0.54 30.78 5.36
C SER A 22 -2.06 30.72 5.13
N PRO A 23 -2.62 31.63 4.30
CA PRO A 23 -4.02 31.57 3.90
C PRO A 23 -4.35 30.34 3.05
N SER A 24 -3.36 29.79 2.32
CA SER A 24 -3.56 28.61 1.49
C SER A 24 -3.94 27.35 2.28
N SER A 25 -3.63 27.33 3.59
CA SER A 25 -3.87 26.21 4.50
C SER A 25 -5.14 26.38 5.35
N ILE A 26 -5.90 27.46 5.18
CA ILE A 26 -7.10 27.75 6.00
C ILE A 26 -8.13 26.62 5.91
N GLY A 27 -8.42 26.11 4.71
CA GLY A 27 -9.44 25.06 4.55
C GLY A 27 -9.10 23.78 5.31
N VAL A 28 -7.83 23.35 5.28
CA VAL A 28 -7.36 22.16 6.02
C VAL A 28 -7.51 22.36 7.53
N ARG A 29 -7.11 23.53 8.05
CA ARG A 29 -7.20 23.85 9.47
C ARG A 29 -8.65 23.91 9.96
N ASN A 30 -9.50 24.62 9.24
CA ASN A 30 -10.92 24.77 9.59
C ASN A 30 -11.64 23.42 9.54
N TYR A 31 -11.39 22.61 8.50
CA TYR A 31 -11.96 21.28 8.40
C TYR A 31 -11.57 20.41 9.60
N TYR A 32 -10.27 20.38 9.94
CA TYR A 32 -9.77 19.58 11.05
C TYR A 32 -10.40 20.01 12.37
N LEU A 33 -10.34 21.30 12.72
CA LEU A 33 -10.89 21.81 13.99
C LEU A 33 -12.39 21.54 14.13
N LYS A 34 -13.15 21.68 13.04
CA LYS A 34 -14.60 21.49 13.04
C LYS A 34 -15.03 20.02 13.11
N ASN A 35 -14.25 19.10 12.52
CA ASN A 35 -14.63 17.69 12.40
C ASN A 35 -13.88 16.78 13.39
N TYR A 36 -12.86 17.28 14.10
CA TYR A 36 -12.01 16.45 14.98
C TYR A 36 -12.82 15.67 16.00
N ASP A 37 -13.71 16.35 16.74
CA ASP A 37 -14.50 15.72 17.81
C ASP A 37 -15.44 14.63 17.25
N GLU A 38 -16.10 14.89 16.12
CA GLU A 38 -16.96 13.91 15.46
C GLU A 38 -16.14 12.70 14.97
N LEU A 39 -15.02 12.95 14.29
CA LEU A 39 -14.18 11.90 13.74
C LEU A 39 -13.57 11.02 14.85
N LYS A 40 -13.17 11.63 15.97
CA LYS A 40 -12.59 10.92 17.11
C LYS A 40 -13.65 10.18 17.92
N HIS A 41 -14.86 10.75 18.07
CA HIS A 41 -15.99 10.06 18.68
C HIS A 41 -16.36 8.79 17.90
N LEU A 42 -16.40 8.87 16.57
CA LEU A 42 -16.67 7.72 15.70
C LEU A 42 -15.50 6.73 15.62
N ASN A 43 -14.27 7.18 15.84
CA ASN A 43 -13.06 6.37 15.72
C ASN A 43 -12.08 6.62 16.89
N PRO A 44 -12.36 6.14 18.11
CA PRO A 44 -11.60 6.52 19.31
C PRO A 44 -10.10 6.16 19.26
N ASN A 45 -9.75 5.02 18.65
CA ASN A 45 -8.36 4.56 18.56
C ASN A 45 -7.66 4.98 17.26
N PHE A 46 -8.32 5.78 16.41
CA PHE A 46 -7.77 6.14 15.11
C PHE A 46 -6.83 7.35 15.21
N PRO A 47 -5.58 7.22 14.71
CA PRO A 47 -4.64 8.33 14.66
C PRO A 47 -5.04 9.41 13.67
N LEU A 48 -5.53 10.52 14.22
CA LEU A 48 -5.77 11.79 13.55
C LEU A 48 -4.68 12.76 13.95
N LEU A 49 -3.79 13.10 13.02
CA LEU A 49 -2.61 13.91 13.28
C LEU A 49 -2.67 15.21 12.48
N MET A 50 -2.61 16.35 13.17
CA MET A 50 -2.26 17.62 12.53
C MET A 50 -0.74 17.81 12.62
N ARG A 51 -0.12 18.23 11.52
CA ARG A 51 1.29 18.58 11.43
C ARG A 51 1.38 20.00 10.87
N THR A 52 1.82 20.90 11.72
CA THR A 52 2.01 22.31 11.38
C THR A 52 3.49 22.62 11.22
N ALA A 53 3.83 23.31 10.15
CA ALA A 53 5.17 23.85 9.93
C ALA A 53 5.08 25.13 9.09
N GLU A 54 6.05 26.02 9.26
CA GLU A 54 6.17 27.22 8.44
C GLU A 54 6.35 26.84 6.96
N ASN A 55 5.67 27.57 6.07
CA ASN A 55 5.69 27.35 4.61
C ASN A 55 5.34 25.91 4.16
N CYS A 56 4.67 25.12 5.01
CA CYS A 56 4.22 23.79 4.64
C CYS A 56 3.12 23.86 3.58
N MET A 57 3.20 23.01 2.56
CA MET A 57 2.13 22.85 1.58
C MET A 57 0.96 22.09 2.22
N PRO A 58 -0.27 22.63 2.17
CA PRO A 58 -1.42 21.95 2.74
C PRO A 58 -1.69 20.64 2.01
N ALA A 59 -1.84 19.54 2.76
CA ALA A 59 -2.08 18.23 2.19
C ALA A 59 -2.76 17.30 3.21
N VAL A 60 -3.40 16.24 2.72
CA VAL A 60 -3.83 15.11 3.55
C VAL A 60 -3.18 13.84 3.03
N THR A 61 -2.62 13.05 3.93
CA THR A 61 -2.01 11.76 3.58
C THR A 61 -2.43 10.66 4.52
N THR A 62 -2.32 9.44 4.03
CA THR A 62 -2.36 8.20 4.82
C THR A 62 -1.14 7.34 4.44
N GLU A 63 -0.94 6.24 5.15
CA GLU A 63 0.18 5.30 4.93
C GLU A 63 -0.40 3.92 4.67
N LEU A 64 -0.79 3.64 3.43
CA LEU A 64 -1.34 2.32 3.12
C LEU A 64 -0.20 1.33 2.90
N GLU A 65 -0.43 0.06 3.21
CA GLU A 65 0.40 -1.02 2.69
C GLU A 65 -0.27 -1.53 1.41
N TRP A 66 0.51 -1.83 0.38
CA TRP A 66 0.00 -2.45 -0.84
C TRP A 66 0.97 -3.52 -1.35
N THR A 67 0.42 -4.51 -2.03
CA THR A 67 1.16 -5.63 -2.60
C THR A 67 1.44 -5.40 -4.09
N THR A 68 2.29 -6.24 -4.68
CA THR A 68 2.49 -6.28 -6.13
C THR A 68 1.18 -6.47 -6.88
N ASN A 69 0.23 -7.24 -6.34
CA ASN A 69 -1.07 -7.47 -6.97
C ASN A 69 -1.85 -6.17 -7.15
N HIS A 70 -1.91 -5.33 -6.12
CA HIS A 70 -2.57 -4.03 -6.19
C HIS A 70 -1.92 -3.11 -7.24
N LEU A 71 -0.59 -3.11 -7.32
CA LEU A 71 0.14 -2.33 -8.32
C LEU A 71 -0.22 -2.79 -9.74
N LEU A 72 -0.21 -4.10 -9.99
CA LEU A 72 -0.52 -4.65 -11.31
C LEU A 72 -1.98 -4.35 -11.71
N GLN A 73 -2.93 -4.53 -10.78
CA GLN A 73 -4.33 -4.15 -11.02
C GLN A 73 -4.46 -2.66 -11.35
N PHE A 74 -3.79 -1.78 -10.58
CA PHE A 74 -3.76 -0.34 -10.85
C PHE A 74 -3.18 -0.02 -12.24
N MET A 75 -2.07 -0.65 -12.62
CA MET A 75 -1.43 -0.43 -13.92
C MET A 75 -2.31 -0.92 -15.09
N ILE A 76 -3.00 -2.05 -14.92
CA ILE A 76 -3.96 -2.56 -15.92
C ILE A 76 -5.15 -1.60 -16.06
N GLN A 77 -5.78 -1.21 -14.96
CA GLN A 77 -6.96 -0.33 -14.97
C GLN A 77 -6.67 1.05 -15.54
N THR A 78 -5.49 1.60 -15.23
CA THR A 78 -5.06 2.91 -15.74
C THR A 78 -4.45 2.86 -17.14
N GLY A 79 -4.36 1.67 -17.76
CA GLY A 79 -3.79 1.50 -19.09
C GLY A 79 -2.35 1.99 -19.18
N ARG A 80 -1.56 1.73 -18.12
CA ARG A 80 -0.17 2.19 -18.02
C ARG A 80 0.81 1.35 -18.82
N PHE A 81 0.50 0.07 -19.09
CA PHE A 81 1.31 -0.79 -19.95
C PHE A 81 1.24 -0.34 -21.41
N ARG A 82 2.24 0.43 -21.85
CA ARG A 82 2.28 1.00 -23.20
C ARG A 82 3.60 0.74 -23.89
N ASN A 83 3.51 0.40 -25.17
CA ASN A 83 4.66 0.28 -26.05
C ASN A 83 5.24 1.66 -26.38
N PRO A 84 6.48 1.75 -26.90
CA PRO A 84 7.07 3.02 -27.32
C PRO A 84 6.17 3.81 -28.30
N ASN A 85 5.35 3.10 -29.08
CA ASN A 85 4.42 3.66 -30.05
C ASN A 85 3.09 4.15 -29.42
N GLY A 86 2.95 4.06 -28.09
CA GLY A 86 1.76 4.50 -27.34
C GLY A 86 0.58 3.50 -27.32
N THR A 87 0.66 2.42 -28.08
CA THR A 87 -0.32 1.32 -28.07
C THR A 87 -0.23 0.51 -26.77
N ILE A 88 -1.32 -0.17 -26.42
CA ILE A 88 -1.36 -1.06 -25.24
C ILE A 88 -0.40 -2.23 -25.48
N ALA A 89 0.41 -2.55 -24.48
CA ALA A 89 1.32 -3.68 -24.52
C ALA A 89 0.62 -4.95 -24.04
N GLU A 90 0.01 -5.69 -24.97
CA GLU A 90 -0.81 -6.87 -24.68
C GLU A 90 0.01 -7.97 -23.99
N ASP A 91 1.24 -8.20 -24.43
CA ASP A 91 2.22 -9.13 -23.84
C ASP A 91 2.44 -8.87 -22.33
N ARG A 92 2.63 -7.61 -21.95
CA ARG A 92 2.82 -7.22 -20.54
C ARG A 92 1.52 -7.27 -19.75
N VAL A 93 0.39 -6.94 -20.37
CA VAL A 93 -0.92 -7.05 -19.72
C VAL A 93 -1.27 -8.51 -19.45
N GLU A 94 -0.95 -9.42 -20.37
CA GLU A 94 -1.13 -10.86 -20.21
C GLU A 94 -0.21 -11.42 -19.13
N ALA A 95 1.08 -11.05 -19.13
CA ALA A 95 2.00 -11.43 -18.06
C ALA A 95 1.54 -10.94 -16.68
N ALA A 96 1.02 -9.71 -16.58
CA ALA A 96 0.45 -9.18 -15.36
C ALA A 96 -0.82 -9.94 -14.91
N LYS A 97 -1.70 -10.30 -15.84
CA LYS A 97 -2.88 -11.13 -15.54
C LYS A 97 -2.50 -12.55 -15.11
N ALA A 98 -1.48 -13.14 -15.73
CA ALA A 98 -0.95 -14.45 -15.36
C ALA A 98 -0.38 -14.42 -13.94
N TYR A 99 0.41 -13.38 -13.60
CA TYR A 99 0.91 -13.19 -12.24
C TYR A 99 -0.23 -13.09 -11.22
N LEU A 100 -1.27 -12.31 -11.54
CA LEU A 100 -2.45 -12.15 -10.68
C LEU A 100 -3.27 -13.44 -10.52
N ALA A 101 -3.19 -14.35 -11.49
CA ALA A 101 -3.86 -15.66 -11.44
C ALA A 101 -3.05 -16.73 -10.69
N THR A 102 -1.81 -16.43 -10.27
CA THR A 102 -0.96 -17.36 -9.53
C THR A 102 -1.61 -17.74 -8.20
N ASP A 103 -1.73 -19.04 -7.95
CA ASP A 103 -2.22 -19.56 -6.66
C ASP A 103 -1.12 -19.47 -5.59
N TRP A 104 -1.12 -18.37 -4.85
CA TRP A 104 -0.18 -18.12 -3.76
C TRP A 104 -0.30 -19.14 -2.63
N ASN A 105 -1.49 -19.69 -2.36
CA ASN A 105 -1.67 -20.71 -1.32
C ASN A 105 -0.98 -22.00 -1.72
N LYS A 106 -1.14 -22.43 -2.98
CA LYS A 106 -0.41 -23.58 -3.52
C LYS A 106 1.11 -23.33 -3.51
N PHE A 107 1.56 -22.13 -3.86
CA PHE A 107 2.97 -21.75 -3.81
C PHE A 107 3.57 -21.82 -2.40
N HIS A 108 2.84 -21.33 -1.39
CA HIS A 108 3.25 -21.41 0.00
C HIS A 108 3.23 -22.85 0.52
N ALA A 109 2.19 -23.62 0.19
CA ALA A 109 2.08 -25.01 0.58
C ALA A 109 3.20 -25.86 -0.04
N SER A 110 3.50 -25.68 -1.33
CA SER A 110 4.57 -26.40 -2.02
C SER A 110 5.95 -26.06 -1.46
N ARG A 111 6.17 -24.80 -1.06
CA ARG A 111 7.39 -24.38 -0.36
C ARG A 111 7.55 -25.08 1.00
N LEU A 112 6.46 -25.21 1.75
CA LEU A 112 6.46 -25.81 3.10
C LEU A 112 6.44 -27.33 3.12
N LYS A 113 6.28 -28.01 1.97
CA LYS A 113 6.42 -29.48 1.87
C LYS A 113 7.79 -29.96 2.37
N HIS A 114 8.80 -29.10 2.35
CA HIS A 114 10.14 -29.46 2.79
C HIS A 114 10.56 -28.76 4.10
N PRO A 115 11.06 -29.52 5.10
CA PRO A 115 11.45 -28.97 6.40
C PRO A 115 12.61 -27.98 6.35
N GLY A 116 13.43 -28.00 5.31
CA GLY A 116 14.52 -27.04 5.09
C GLY A 116 14.06 -25.60 4.78
N PHE A 117 12.79 -25.40 4.40
CA PHE A 117 12.19 -24.08 4.20
C PHE A 117 11.16 -23.72 5.26
N ASP A 118 10.99 -24.56 6.28
CA ASP A 118 10.08 -24.35 7.40
C ASP A 118 10.70 -23.36 8.40
N PRO A 119 10.11 -22.17 8.59
CA PRO A 119 10.61 -21.18 9.54
C PRO A 119 10.55 -21.68 10.99
N GLU A 120 9.72 -22.68 11.32
CA GLU A 120 9.65 -23.27 12.66
C GLU A 120 10.79 -24.27 12.93
N ARG A 121 11.52 -24.70 11.89
CA ARG A 121 12.65 -25.65 11.98
C ARG A 121 13.93 -25.07 11.36
N PRO A 122 14.47 -23.96 11.89
CA PRO A 122 15.61 -23.25 11.30
C PRO A 122 16.91 -24.08 11.24
N ASN A 123 17.03 -25.11 12.09
CA ASN A 123 18.21 -25.99 12.15
C ASN A 123 18.02 -27.31 11.39
N ALA A 124 17.08 -27.38 10.44
CA ALA A 124 16.86 -28.58 9.63
C ALA A 124 18.14 -29.07 8.92
N GLU A 125 19.05 -28.16 8.54
CA GLU A 125 20.37 -28.49 7.96
C GLU A 125 21.27 -29.30 8.90
N LEU A 126 21.14 -29.16 10.22
CA LEU A 126 21.88 -29.96 11.20
C LEU A 126 21.32 -31.38 11.32
N SER A 127 20.01 -31.55 11.07
CA SER A 127 19.32 -32.84 11.13
C SER A 127 19.39 -33.59 9.80
N TYR A 128 19.51 -32.86 8.69
CA TYR A 128 19.60 -33.38 7.33
C TYR A 128 20.72 -32.66 6.55
N PRO A 129 21.99 -33.07 6.75
CA PRO A 129 23.11 -32.53 5.99
C PRO A 129 22.90 -32.82 4.49
N ASN A 130 23.16 -31.84 3.62
CA ASN A 130 23.04 -31.96 2.15
C ASN A 130 21.64 -32.30 1.60
N TRP A 131 20.57 -31.95 2.32
CA TRP A 131 19.19 -32.13 1.83
C TRP A 131 18.92 -31.53 0.44
N LYS A 132 19.68 -30.51 0.00
CA LYS A 132 19.57 -29.93 -1.34
C LYS A 132 19.99 -30.89 -2.47
N GLU A 133 20.72 -31.96 -2.15
CA GLU A 133 21.23 -32.96 -3.11
C GLU A 133 20.34 -34.22 -3.17
N ASP A 134 19.31 -34.31 -2.32
CA ASP A 134 18.42 -35.48 -2.28
C ASP A 134 17.47 -35.49 -3.51
N PRO A 135 17.44 -36.58 -4.30
CA PRO A 135 16.55 -36.70 -5.45
C PRO A 135 15.05 -36.60 -5.11
N SER A 136 14.64 -37.00 -3.91
CA SER A 136 13.24 -36.94 -3.46
C SER A 136 12.76 -35.50 -3.21
N ILE A 137 13.69 -34.64 -2.79
CA ILE A 137 13.46 -33.23 -2.53
C ILE A 137 13.31 -32.47 -3.86
N GLY A 138 14.05 -32.90 -4.89
CA GLY A 138 13.84 -32.44 -6.26
C GLY A 138 12.41 -32.64 -6.73
N SER A 139 11.83 -33.83 -6.53
CA SER A 139 10.43 -34.09 -6.92
C SER A 139 9.40 -33.33 -6.10
N ASP A 140 9.59 -33.19 -4.79
CA ASP A 140 8.64 -32.49 -3.92
C ASP A 140 8.61 -30.98 -4.17
N MET A 141 9.74 -30.42 -4.64
CA MET A 141 9.90 -29.01 -4.96
C MET A 141 9.65 -28.64 -6.42
N GLN A 142 9.44 -29.60 -7.32
CA GLN A 142 9.22 -29.32 -8.74
C GLN A 142 8.09 -28.30 -8.95
N ASP A 143 6.97 -28.46 -8.24
CA ASP A 143 5.85 -27.51 -8.28
C ASP A 143 6.27 -26.11 -7.84
N TYR A 144 7.05 -26.00 -6.76
CA TYR A 144 7.52 -24.72 -6.23
C TYR A 144 8.50 -24.04 -7.19
N LEU A 145 9.45 -24.81 -7.74
CA LEU A 145 10.47 -24.30 -8.65
C LEU A 145 9.85 -23.83 -9.96
N ALA A 146 8.94 -24.61 -10.55
CA ALA A 146 8.23 -24.23 -11.76
C ALA A 146 7.42 -22.94 -11.57
N MET A 147 6.61 -22.86 -10.50
CA MET A 147 5.83 -21.64 -10.21
C MET A 147 6.74 -20.42 -9.92
N LYS A 148 7.90 -20.64 -9.29
CA LYS A 148 8.88 -19.58 -9.03
C LYS A 148 9.54 -19.10 -10.32
N GLU A 149 9.90 -20.00 -11.22
CA GLU A 149 10.46 -19.68 -12.53
C GLU A 149 9.46 -18.88 -13.36
N ASP A 150 8.22 -19.38 -13.47
CA ASP A 150 7.12 -18.67 -14.15
C ASP A 150 6.93 -17.25 -13.59
N MET A 151 6.92 -17.11 -12.26
CA MET A 151 6.78 -15.81 -11.59
C MET A 151 7.93 -14.86 -11.94
N VAL A 152 9.17 -15.35 -11.96
CA VAL A 152 10.35 -14.53 -12.29
C VAL A 152 10.31 -14.10 -13.74
N GLU A 153 9.93 -14.99 -14.65
CA GLU A 153 9.79 -14.68 -16.08
C GLU A 153 8.68 -13.65 -16.32
N GLN A 154 7.50 -13.85 -15.72
CA GLN A 154 6.39 -12.90 -15.79
C GLN A 154 6.80 -11.51 -15.28
N MET A 155 7.47 -11.45 -14.13
CA MET A 155 7.95 -10.18 -13.56
C MET A 155 9.00 -9.50 -14.44
N LYS A 156 9.87 -10.27 -15.10
CA LYS A 156 10.85 -9.74 -16.06
C LYS A 156 10.15 -9.11 -17.27
N VAL A 157 9.10 -9.76 -17.80
CA VAL A 157 8.27 -9.20 -18.89
C VAL A 157 7.56 -7.93 -18.42
N ILE A 158 6.91 -7.94 -17.27
CA ILE A 158 6.22 -6.77 -16.70
C ILE A 158 7.17 -5.57 -16.54
N GLN A 159 8.40 -5.80 -16.09
CA GLN A 159 9.39 -4.74 -15.85
C GLN A 159 10.17 -4.30 -17.10
N SER A 160 10.01 -4.98 -18.24
CA SER A 160 10.70 -4.68 -19.49
C SER A 160 10.21 -3.40 -20.19
N GLY A 161 9.17 -2.76 -19.67
CA GLY A 161 8.57 -1.56 -20.26
C GLY A 161 9.53 -0.36 -20.38
N PRO A 162 9.28 0.55 -21.35
CA PRO A 162 10.12 1.72 -21.56
C PRO A 162 10.06 2.72 -20.39
N ASP A 163 11.07 3.59 -20.29
CA ASP A 163 11.11 4.72 -19.35
C ASP A 163 10.79 4.36 -17.89
N LYS A 164 11.21 3.18 -17.44
CA LYS A 164 10.95 2.68 -16.08
C LYS A 164 9.45 2.77 -15.71
N GLU A 165 8.57 2.41 -16.65
CA GLU A 165 7.11 2.44 -16.51
C GLU A 165 6.63 1.81 -15.21
N TYR A 166 7.20 0.65 -14.83
CA TYR A 166 6.89 -0.03 -13.58
C TYR A 166 7.17 0.87 -12.35
N THR A 167 8.36 1.47 -12.26
CA THR A 167 8.71 2.41 -11.19
C THR A 167 7.80 3.63 -11.17
N ARG A 168 7.42 4.16 -12.34
CA ARG A 168 6.44 5.24 -12.43
C ARG A 168 5.05 4.82 -11.95
N GLY A 169 4.65 3.56 -12.20
CA GLY A 169 3.44 2.96 -11.66
C GLY A 169 3.47 2.92 -10.13
N VAL A 170 4.57 2.44 -9.54
CA VAL A 170 4.78 2.41 -8.09
C VAL A 170 4.66 3.82 -7.51
N ASN A 171 5.38 4.79 -8.09
CA ASN A 171 5.35 6.17 -7.64
C ASN A 171 3.95 6.77 -7.77
N ALA A 172 3.22 6.50 -8.86
CA ALA A 172 1.86 7.00 -9.02
C ALA A 172 0.90 6.44 -7.96
N LEU A 173 1.02 5.16 -7.61
CA LEU A 173 0.22 4.56 -6.54
C LEU A 173 0.58 5.12 -5.16
N LEU A 174 1.87 5.39 -4.92
CA LEU A 174 2.35 6.06 -3.71
C LEU A 174 1.81 7.49 -3.63
N MET A 175 1.82 8.23 -4.74
CA MET A 175 1.27 9.59 -4.80
C MET A 175 -0.25 9.61 -4.60
N ALA A 176 -0.98 8.53 -4.90
CA ALA A 176 -2.42 8.47 -4.66
C ALA A 176 -2.81 8.53 -3.17
N GLN A 177 -1.86 8.27 -2.26
CA GLN A 177 -2.06 8.35 -0.80
C GLN A 177 -1.91 9.74 -0.23
N ARG A 178 -1.45 10.71 -1.04
CA ARG A 178 -1.30 12.10 -0.65
C ARG A 178 -2.12 12.97 -1.60
N VAL A 179 -2.98 13.80 -1.04
CA VAL A 179 -3.73 14.80 -1.79
C VAL A 179 -3.24 16.17 -1.37
N ASP A 180 -2.61 16.89 -2.29
CA ASP A 180 -2.22 18.27 -2.08
C ASP A 180 -3.45 19.19 -2.23
N LEU A 181 -3.59 20.13 -1.30
CA LEU A 181 -4.81 20.90 -1.05
C LEU A 181 -4.53 22.41 -1.04
N TRP A 182 -3.73 22.86 -2.01
CA TRP A 182 -3.35 24.26 -2.13
C TRP A 182 -4.57 25.17 -2.33
N CYS A 183 -4.81 26.09 -1.38
CA CYS A 183 -5.97 26.98 -1.37
C CYS A 183 -7.33 26.25 -1.43
N ALA A 184 -7.37 25.00 -0.99
CA ALA A 184 -8.58 24.21 -0.95
C ALA A 184 -9.51 24.66 0.20
N GLY A 185 -10.82 24.53 0.01
CA GLY A 185 -11.83 24.74 1.06
C GLY A 185 -12.10 23.47 1.86
N GLU A 186 -12.99 23.58 2.87
CA GLU A 186 -13.37 22.43 3.71
C GLU A 186 -13.96 21.26 2.91
N LYS A 187 -14.67 21.55 1.82
CA LYS A 187 -15.32 20.53 0.97
C LYS A 187 -14.29 19.70 0.22
N GLU A 188 -13.28 20.35 -0.35
CA GLU A 188 -12.19 19.69 -1.06
C GLU A 188 -11.37 18.83 -0.10
N VAL A 189 -11.14 19.30 1.14
CA VAL A 189 -10.51 18.51 2.20
C VAL A 189 -11.36 17.27 2.50
N GLU A 190 -12.68 17.41 2.65
CA GLU A 190 -13.57 16.27 2.89
C GLU A 190 -13.52 15.24 1.74
N LEU A 191 -13.52 15.71 0.48
CA LEU A 191 -13.37 14.84 -0.69
C LEU A 191 -12.02 14.12 -0.71
N ALA A 192 -10.94 14.80 -0.31
CA ALA A 192 -9.62 14.18 -0.16
C ALA A 192 -9.65 13.06 0.88
N VAL A 193 -10.26 13.30 2.05
CA VAL A 193 -10.43 12.27 3.09
C VAL A 193 -11.26 11.09 2.56
N GLN A 194 -12.35 11.36 1.82
CA GLN A 194 -13.17 10.31 1.21
C GLN A 194 -12.41 9.50 0.16
N HIS A 195 -11.56 10.16 -0.64
CA HIS A 195 -10.66 9.51 -1.59
C HIS A 195 -9.73 8.54 -0.87
N LEU A 196 -9.05 9.01 0.19
CA LEU A 196 -8.15 8.15 0.96
C LEU A 196 -8.91 6.98 1.59
N TYR A 197 -10.09 7.20 2.16
CA TYR A 197 -10.96 6.12 2.67
C TYR A 197 -11.29 5.08 1.60
N LYS A 198 -11.70 5.50 0.40
CA LYS A 198 -11.97 4.59 -0.73
C LYS A 198 -10.72 3.84 -1.16
N LEU A 199 -9.57 4.52 -1.18
CA LEU A 199 -8.28 3.91 -1.49
C LEU A 199 -7.90 2.84 -0.46
N GLY A 200 -8.04 3.13 0.83
CA GLY A 200 -7.82 2.17 1.91
C GLY A 200 -8.73 0.94 1.81
N ARG A 201 -10.00 1.14 1.46
CA ARG A 201 -10.93 0.01 1.21
C ARG A 201 -10.50 -0.93 0.09
N LEU A 202 -9.74 -0.42 -0.88
CA LEU A 202 -9.26 -1.19 -2.02
C LEU A 202 -7.91 -1.85 -1.75
N LEU A 203 -7.02 -1.15 -1.03
CA LEU A 203 -5.62 -1.55 -0.89
C LEU A 203 -5.28 -2.23 0.43
N ASN A 204 -6.02 -1.94 1.50
CA ASN A 204 -5.65 -2.39 2.83
C ASN A 204 -6.34 -3.71 3.18
N GLU A 205 -5.64 -4.82 2.93
CA GLU A 205 -6.06 -6.18 3.30
C GLU A 205 -5.58 -6.58 4.71
N ARG A 206 -4.81 -5.74 5.40
CA ARG A 206 -4.20 -6.05 6.70
C ARG A 206 -4.72 -5.16 7.83
N GLU A 207 -4.77 -5.73 9.03
CA GLU A 207 -4.94 -4.93 10.24
C GLU A 207 -3.72 -4.02 10.44
N THR A 208 -3.98 -2.76 10.75
CA THR A 208 -2.96 -1.72 10.82
C THR A 208 -2.23 -1.80 12.15
N PHE A 209 -0.96 -2.24 12.12
CA PHE A 209 -0.14 -2.34 13.33
C PHE A 209 0.49 -0.99 13.66
N PHE A 210 0.10 -0.39 14.79
CA PHE A 210 0.68 0.87 15.26
C PHE A 210 1.78 0.67 16.31
N PRO A 211 2.97 1.25 16.12
CA PRO A 211 3.97 1.32 17.17
C PRO A 211 3.45 2.20 18.33
N LYS A 212 3.52 1.69 19.56
CA LYS A 212 2.99 2.34 20.79
C LYS A 212 3.57 3.74 21.08
N TYR A 213 4.62 4.17 20.37
CA TYR A 213 5.34 5.43 20.63
C TYR A 213 4.88 6.61 19.77
N ILE A 214 3.99 6.44 18.79
CA ILE A 214 3.45 7.56 18.02
C ILE A 214 2.42 8.31 18.89
N LYS A 215 2.80 9.47 19.44
CA LYS A 215 1.90 10.34 20.20
C LYS A 215 1.04 11.18 19.25
N GLU A 216 -0.27 11.12 19.44
CA GLU A 216 -1.25 11.96 18.73
C GLU A 216 -1.20 13.42 19.19
N PHE A 217 -1.47 14.35 18.27
CA PHE A 217 -1.65 15.76 18.60
C PHE A 217 -3.11 16.02 18.99
N TYR A 218 -3.33 16.63 20.15
CA TYR A 218 -4.65 17.03 20.62
C TYR A 218 -4.79 18.55 20.50
N PRO A 219 -5.86 19.06 19.86
CA PRO A 219 -6.16 20.50 19.87
C PRO A 219 -6.22 21.01 21.32
N GLY A 220 -5.43 22.04 21.64
CA GLY A 220 -5.43 22.69 22.96
C GLY A 220 -4.33 22.24 23.94
N VAL A 221 -3.38 21.43 23.50
CA VAL A 221 -2.16 21.11 24.27
C VAL A 221 -0.97 21.81 23.61
N GLU A 222 -0.16 22.54 24.38
CA GLU A 222 1.09 23.15 23.86
C GLU A 222 2.02 22.04 23.33
N ASP A 223 2.59 22.26 22.15
CA ASP A 223 3.61 21.39 21.57
C ASP A 223 4.78 21.24 22.57
N ILE A 224 5.22 20.01 22.84
CA ILE A 224 6.45 19.72 23.59
C ILE A 224 7.64 19.90 22.65
#